data_AF-E3RNI6-F1
#
_entry.id   AF-E3RNI6-F1
#
_cell.length_a   1.000
_cell.length_b   1.000
_cell.length_c   1.000
_cell.angle_alpha   90.00
_cell.angle_beta   90.00
_cell.angle_gamma   90.00
#
_symmetry.space_group_name_H-M   'P 1'
#
loop_
_entity.id
_entity.type
_entity.pdbx_description
1 polymer ?
#
loop_
_entity_poly.entity_id
_entity_poly.type
_entity_poly.pdbx_seq_one_letter_code
_entity_poly.pdbx_strand_id
1 'polypeptide(L)'
;MSFINTTSKDLSQRLEWMLIRARRGDASIRLQARDGRWRSKKVRQYLLQIDRFLETLLCCVHITSGQPGRGSEITTIRHRNGLLQDRNIFVVDGAVMTVVRYHKSQSQWDKPKIVPRFLPPRLGQVMAVYLTYLQPFREYLAV
;
A
#
# COMPACT_ATOMS: atom_id res chain seq x y z
N MET A 1 10.22 -8.45 11.40
CA MET A 1 10.19 -8.70 9.93
C MET A 1 9.04 -7.92 9.30
N SER A 2 9.10 -7.58 8.00
CA SER A 2 7.97 -7.00 7.26
C SER A 2 7.19 -8.13 6.60
N PHE A 3 5.86 -8.19 6.76
CA PHE A 3 5.02 -9.23 6.13
C PHE A 3 5.10 -9.18 4.59
N ILE A 4 5.43 -8.02 4.02
CA ILE A 4 5.72 -7.87 2.60
C ILE A 4 7.02 -8.61 2.24
N ASN A 5 8.02 -8.66 3.12
CA ASN A 5 9.34 -9.22 2.81
C ASN A 5 9.55 -10.65 3.35
N THR A 6 8.51 -11.35 3.84
CA THR A 6 8.74 -12.58 4.63
C THR A 6 9.15 -13.80 3.79
N THR A 7 9.07 -13.72 2.46
CA THR A 7 9.73 -14.67 1.55
C THR A 7 9.72 -14.04 0.16
N SER A 8 10.87 -13.64 -0.39
CA SER A 8 10.96 -13.05 -1.75
C SER A 8 10.21 -13.88 -2.79
N LYS A 9 10.24 -15.22 -2.63
CA LYS A 9 9.50 -16.18 -3.47
C LYS A 9 7.97 -15.99 -3.48
N ASP A 10 7.34 -15.66 -2.35
CA ASP A 10 5.87 -15.51 -2.27
C ASP A 10 5.39 -14.23 -2.97
N LEU A 11 6.12 -13.12 -2.81
CA LEU A 11 5.83 -11.89 -3.56
C LEU A 11 6.04 -12.07 -5.07
N SER A 12 7.10 -12.78 -5.47
CA SER A 12 7.34 -13.09 -6.88
C SER A 12 6.17 -13.86 -7.50
N GLN A 13 5.60 -14.83 -6.79
CA GLN A 13 4.42 -15.56 -7.24
C GLN A 13 3.20 -14.66 -7.41
N ARG A 14 2.97 -13.70 -6.50
CA ARG A 14 1.84 -12.76 -6.60
C ARG A 14 2.00 -11.75 -7.73
N LEU A 15 3.22 -11.27 -7.97
CA LEU A 15 3.54 -10.45 -9.13
C LEU A 15 3.31 -11.24 -10.43
N GLU A 16 3.81 -12.47 -10.49
CA GLU A 16 3.58 -13.38 -11.63
C GLU A 16 2.09 -13.59 -11.88
N TRP A 17 1.31 -13.82 -10.83
CA TRP A 17 -0.14 -13.95 -10.93
C TRP A 17 -0.79 -12.70 -11.54
N MET A 18 -0.37 -11.50 -11.11
CA MET A 18 -0.85 -10.23 -11.68
C MET A 18 -0.44 -10.06 -13.15
N LEU A 19 0.76 -10.48 -13.53
CA LEU A 19 1.23 -10.46 -14.92
C LEU A 19 0.42 -11.41 -15.82
N ILE A 20 0.14 -12.62 -15.33
CA ILE A 20 -0.73 -13.58 -16.03
C ILE A 20 -2.13 -12.97 -16.20
N ARG A 21 -2.69 -12.35 -15.16
CA ARG A 21 -4.00 -11.68 -15.21
C ARG A 21 -4.01 -10.51 -16.18
N ALA A 22 -2.94 -9.72 -16.24
CA ALA A 22 -2.79 -8.61 -17.17
C ALA A 22 -2.77 -9.05 -18.65
N ARG A 23 -2.35 -10.29 -18.92
CA ARG A 23 -2.34 -10.91 -20.26
C ARG A 23 -3.65 -11.63 -20.59
N ARG A 24 -4.15 -12.43 -19.66
CA ARG A 24 -5.28 -13.36 -19.86
C ARG A 24 -6.63 -12.80 -19.46
N GLY A 25 -6.67 -11.67 -18.74
CA GLY A 25 -7.91 -11.05 -18.29
C GLY A 25 -8.86 -10.68 -19.42
N ASP A 26 -10.11 -10.43 -19.05
CA ASP A 26 -11.13 -9.90 -19.95
C ASP A 26 -10.73 -8.54 -20.52
N ALA A 27 -11.44 -8.08 -21.54
CA ALA A 27 -11.10 -6.85 -22.26
C ALA A 27 -10.98 -5.60 -21.34
N SER A 28 -11.63 -5.63 -20.17
CA SER A 28 -11.55 -4.60 -19.14
C SER A 28 -10.20 -4.56 -18.40
N ILE A 29 -9.56 -5.72 -18.17
CA ILE A 29 -8.34 -5.88 -17.36
C ILE A 29 -7.10 -6.23 -18.21
N ARG A 30 -7.29 -6.53 -19.50
CA ARG A 30 -6.19 -6.87 -20.41
C ARG A 30 -5.29 -5.66 -20.71
N LEU A 31 -4.18 -5.58 -19.99
CA LEU A 31 -3.17 -4.52 -20.11
C LEU A 31 -2.08 -4.86 -21.14
N GLN A 32 -1.88 -6.15 -21.41
CA GLN A 32 -0.89 -6.65 -22.38
C GLN A 32 -1.58 -7.26 -23.61
N ALA A 33 -1.07 -6.96 -24.80
CA ALA A 33 -1.51 -7.60 -26.03
C ALA A 33 -1.00 -9.06 -26.13
N ARG A 34 -1.56 -9.85 -27.05
CA ARG A 34 -1.20 -11.27 -27.21
C ARG A 34 0.26 -11.47 -27.65
N ASP A 35 0.83 -10.47 -28.31
CA ASP A 35 2.24 -10.41 -28.73
C ASP A 35 3.20 -10.01 -27.61
N GLY A 36 2.70 -9.80 -26.38
CA GLY A 36 3.50 -9.40 -25.22
C GLY A 36 3.72 -7.89 -25.08
N ARG A 37 3.24 -7.05 -26.01
CA ARG A 37 3.40 -5.60 -25.90
C ARG A 37 2.44 -4.99 -24.88
N TRP A 38 2.94 -4.09 -24.04
CA TRP A 38 2.11 -3.33 -23.12
C TRP A 38 1.26 -2.30 -23.86
N ARG A 39 -0.02 -2.21 -23.51
CA ARG A 39 -0.95 -1.21 -24.07
C ARG A 39 -0.86 0.06 -23.25
N SER A 40 0.02 0.99 -23.61
CA SER A 40 0.36 2.18 -22.79
C SER A 40 -0.86 2.97 -22.31
N LYS A 41 -1.87 3.17 -23.16
CA LYS A 41 -3.13 3.85 -22.77
C LYS A 41 -3.88 3.11 -21.65
N LYS A 42 -3.96 1.78 -21.72
CA LYS A 42 -4.62 0.94 -20.71
C LYS A 42 -3.81 0.87 -19.42
N VAL A 43 -2.49 0.74 -19.53
CA VAL A 43 -1.58 0.77 -18.36
C VAL A 43 -1.72 2.10 -17.62
N ARG A 44 -1.68 3.23 -18.34
CA ARG A 44 -1.88 4.56 -17.75
C ARG A 44 -3.25 4.69 -17.05
N GLN A 45 -4.32 4.23 -17.69
CA GLN A 45 -5.66 4.23 -17.07
C GLN A 45 -5.71 3.39 -15.79
N TYR A 46 -5.07 2.22 -15.79
CA TYR A 46 -4.98 1.34 -14.63
C TYR A 46 -4.21 1.99 -13.48
N LEU A 47 -3.07 2.64 -13.75
CA LEU A 47 -2.30 3.36 -12.74
C LEU A 47 -3.12 4.51 -12.12
N LEU A 48 -3.86 5.27 -12.94
CA LEU A 48 -4.77 6.32 -12.45
C LEU A 48 -5.91 5.76 -11.59
N GLN A 49 -6.40 4.55 -11.88
CA GLN A 49 -7.39 3.89 -11.03
C GLN A 49 -6.79 3.47 -9.68
N ILE A 50 -5.55 3.00 -9.67
CA ILE A 50 -4.82 2.72 -8.42
C ILE A 50 -4.66 3.99 -7.59
N ASP A 51 -4.29 5.12 -8.20
CA ASP A 51 -4.12 6.39 -7.48
C ASP A 51 -5.43 6.83 -6.79
N ARG A 52 -6.56 6.78 -7.51
CA ARG A 52 -7.90 7.06 -6.93
C ARG A 52 -8.29 6.08 -5.82
N PHE A 53 -7.97 4.81 -6.00
CA PHE A 53 -8.19 3.80 -4.96
C PHE A 53 -7.37 4.13 -3.71
N LEU A 54 -6.11 4.55 -3.86
CA LEU A 54 -5.24 4.90 -2.74
C LEU A 54 -5.72 6.15 -2.01
N GLU A 55 -6.21 7.17 -2.72
CA GLU A 55 -6.85 8.34 -2.14
C GLU A 55 -8.04 7.93 -1.25
N THR A 56 -8.90 7.05 -1.78
CA THR A 56 -10.06 6.52 -1.03
C THR A 56 -9.61 5.69 0.18
N LEU A 57 -8.65 4.81 0.00
CA LEU A 57 -8.09 3.97 1.07
C LEU A 57 -7.49 4.83 2.18
N LEU A 58 -6.79 5.90 1.81
CA LEU A 58 -6.21 6.86 2.74
C LEU A 58 -7.30 7.56 3.57
N CYS A 59 -8.38 8.01 2.94
CA CYS A 59 -9.55 8.57 3.62
C CYS A 59 -10.19 7.57 4.58
N CYS A 60 -10.38 6.32 4.15
CA CYS A 60 -10.93 5.26 5.01
C CYS A 60 -10.03 5.02 6.23
N VAL A 61 -8.72 4.89 6.03
CA VAL A 61 -7.75 4.75 7.12
C VAL A 61 -7.85 5.95 8.05
N HIS A 62 -7.85 7.17 7.50
CA HIS A 62 -7.90 8.38 8.30
C HIS A 62 -9.12 8.46 9.24
N ILE A 63 -10.32 8.16 8.73
CA ILE A 63 -11.58 8.34 9.45
C ILE A 63 -11.85 7.17 10.42
N THR A 64 -11.38 5.96 10.09
CA THR A 64 -11.71 4.76 10.87
C THR A 64 -10.65 4.34 11.89
N SER A 65 -9.44 4.92 11.84
CA SER A 65 -8.32 4.57 12.74
C SER A 65 -8.37 5.30 14.10
N GLY A 66 -9.57 5.62 14.60
CA GLY A 66 -9.81 6.43 15.80
C GLY A 66 -9.76 7.94 15.51
N GLN A 67 -9.24 8.74 16.45
CA GLN A 67 -9.22 10.21 16.30
C GLN A 67 -8.49 10.60 15.00
N PRO A 68 -9.11 11.42 14.12
CA PRO A 68 -8.51 11.80 12.84
C PRO A 68 -7.10 12.39 13.07
N GLY A 69 -6.07 11.75 12.52
CA GLY A 69 -4.70 12.31 12.51
C GLY A 69 -4.67 13.65 11.74
N ARG A 70 -3.72 14.54 12.01
CA ARG A 70 -3.66 15.79 11.23
C ARG A 70 -3.33 15.47 9.76
N GLY A 71 -3.79 16.30 8.81
CA GLY A 71 -3.60 16.04 7.37
C GLY A 71 -2.13 15.77 6.96
N SER A 72 -1.16 16.40 7.63
CA SER A 72 0.28 16.19 7.41
C SER A 72 0.83 14.86 7.96
N GLU A 73 0.13 14.22 8.88
CA GLU A 73 0.52 12.95 9.51
C GLU A 73 0.11 11.73 8.68
N ILE A 74 -0.85 11.89 7.76
CA ILE A 74 -1.45 10.81 6.97
C ILE A 74 -0.77 10.65 5.61
N THR A 75 -0.38 11.75 4.99
CA THR A 75 0.40 11.75 3.73
C THR A 75 1.83 11.21 3.91
N THR A 76 2.29 11.00 5.15
CA THR A 76 3.62 10.45 5.45
C THR A 76 3.63 8.95 5.73
N ILE A 77 2.49 8.26 5.60
CA ILE A 77 2.41 6.80 5.79
C ILE A 77 3.23 6.07 4.70
N ARG A 78 4.20 5.27 5.14
CA ARG A 78 5.07 4.44 4.31
C ARG A 78 4.81 2.96 4.57
N HIS A 79 4.84 2.15 3.51
CA HIS A 79 4.71 0.70 3.62
C HIS A 79 6.07 -0.03 3.64
N ARG A 80 7.16 0.64 3.24
CA ARG A 80 8.54 0.14 3.28
C ARG A 80 9.42 1.07 4.11
N ASN A 81 10.47 0.52 4.71
CA ASN A 81 11.49 1.31 5.37
C ASN A 81 12.26 2.10 4.30
N GLY A 82 12.42 3.40 4.51
CA GLY A 82 13.36 4.24 3.78
C GLY A 82 14.69 4.35 4.52
N LEU A 83 15.66 5.05 3.91
CA LEU A 83 16.98 5.29 4.51
C LEU A 83 16.90 6.05 5.84
N LEU A 84 15.98 7.01 5.93
CA LEU A 84 15.86 7.94 7.06
C LEU A 84 14.59 7.73 7.90
N GLN A 85 13.64 6.91 7.44
CA GLN A 85 12.34 6.75 8.08
C GLN A 85 11.85 5.30 7.97
N ASP A 86 11.43 4.71 9.09
CA ASP A 86 10.79 3.40 9.09
C ASP A 86 9.43 3.41 8.37
N ARG A 87 8.96 2.22 8.01
CA ARG A 87 7.57 2.00 7.60
C ARG A 87 6.60 2.29 8.74
N ASN A 88 5.37 2.60 8.37
CA ASN A 88 4.26 2.90 9.26
C ASN A 88 3.25 1.75 9.33
N ILE A 89 3.29 0.76 8.43
CA ILE A 89 2.29 -0.31 8.36
C ILE A 89 2.85 -1.61 8.97
N PHE A 90 2.08 -2.20 9.88
CA PHE A 90 2.45 -3.41 10.61
C PHE A 90 1.27 -4.36 10.73
N VAL A 91 1.55 -5.65 10.97
CA VAL A 91 0.56 -6.67 11.31
C VAL A 91 0.91 -7.21 12.69
N VAL A 92 -0.02 -7.16 13.62
CA VAL A 92 0.11 -7.66 15.00
C VAL A 92 -1.15 -8.45 15.32
N ASP A 93 -0.98 -9.69 15.75
CA ASP A 93 -2.08 -10.63 16.08
C ASP A 93 -3.14 -10.74 14.98
N GLY A 94 -2.68 -10.75 13.71
CA GLY A 94 -3.55 -10.83 12.54
C GLY A 94 -4.26 -9.52 12.17
N ALA A 95 -4.14 -8.46 12.98
CA ALA A 95 -4.71 -7.16 12.70
C ALA A 95 -3.67 -6.23 12.04
N VAL A 96 -4.11 -5.48 11.02
CA VAL A 96 -3.28 -4.45 10.39
C VAL A 96 -3.34 -3.17 11.23
N MET A 97 -2.20 -2.56 11.50
CA MET A 97 -2.11 -1.27 12.18
C MET A 97 -1.23 -0.28 11.42
N THR A 98 -1.54 1.00 11.59
CA THR A 98 -0.69 2.12 11.19
C THR A 98 -0.03 2.71 12.42
N VAL A 99 1.25 3.06 12.32
CA VAL A 99 2.06 3.66 13.38
C VAL A 99 2.53 5.00 12.88
N VAL A 100 2.04 6.07 13.49
CA VAL A 100 2.40 7.43 13.11
C VAL A 100 3.21 8.08 14.22
N ARG A 101 4.32 8.75 13.86
CA ARG A 101 5.16 9.52 14.79
C ARG A 101 4.69 10.95 14.83
N TYR A 102 4.37 11.41 16.02
CA TYR A 102 3.93 12.78 16.28
C TYR A 102 5.12 13.63 16.71
N HIS A 103 5.50 14.59 15.87
CA HIS A 103 6.69 15.43 16.08
C HIS A 103 6.44 16.72 16.87
N LYS A 104 5.19 17.12 17.17
CA LYS A 104 4.96 18.41 17.84
C LYS A 104 5.38 18.48 19.31
N SER A 105 5.57 17.35 19.98
CA SER A 105 6.08 17.31 21.36
C SER A 105 7.60 17.21 21.43
N GLN A 106 8.30 17.24 20.30
CA GLN A 106 9.75 17.03 20.25
C GLN A 106 10.51 18.14 20.99
N SER A 107 10.00 19.38 21.00
CA SER A 107 10.59 20.46 21.79
C SER A 107 10.33 20.36 23.30
N GLN A 108 9.42 19.50 23.74
CA GLN A 108 9.06 19.36 25.15
C GLN A 108 9.59 18.06 25.77
N TRP A 109 9.60 16.95 25.04
CA TRP A 109 9.81 15.61 25.61
C TRP A 109 10.97 14.81 24.97
N ASP A 110 11.77 15.44 24.10
CA ASP A 110 12.97 14.89 23.44
C ASP A 110 12.77 13.58 22.63
N LYS A 111 11.57 13.00 22.64
CA LYS A 111 11.19 11.77 21.95
C LYS A 111 9.84 11.94 21.24
N PRO A 112 9.73 11.52 19.96
CA PRO A 112 8.47 11.59 19.23
C PRO A 112 7.44 10.63 19.85
N LYS A 113 6.21 11.11 20.05
CA LYS A 113 5.12 10.25 20.54
C LYS A 113 4.71 9.29 19.43
N ILE A 114 4.74 7.99 19.73
CA ILE A 114 4.33 6.93 18.80
C ILE A 114 2.88 6.58 19.10
N VAL A 115 2.02 6.63 18.09
CA VAL A 115 0.60 6.27 18.23
C VAL A 115 0.27 5.14 17.28
N PRO A 116 0.12 3.89 17.77
CA PRO A 116 -0.39 2.79 16.98
C PRO A 116 -1.92 2.91 16.83
N ARG A 117 -2.42 2.62 15.63
CA ARG A 117 -3.85 2.64 15.31
C ARG A 117 -4.21 1.41 14.49
N PHE A 118 -5.03 0.55 15.06
CA PHE A 118 -5.54 -0.64 14.37
C PHE A 118 -6.60 -0.26 13.34
N LEU A 119 -6.52 -0.87 12.16
CA LEU A 119 -7.54 -0.75 11.14
C LEU A 119 -8.71 -1.68 11.45
N PRO A 120 -9.95 -1.30 11.11
CA PRO A 120 -11.06 -2.25 11.09
C PRO A 120 -10.69 -3.49 10.26
N PRO A 121 -11.12 -4.71 10.64
CA PRO A 121 -10.66 -5.95 10.02
C PRO A 121 -10.78 -5.98 8.48
N ARG A 122 -11.92 -5.52 7.94
CA ARG A 122 -12.16 -5.44 6.48
C ARG A 122 -11.20 -4.47 5.79
N LEU A 123 -10.91 -3.33 6.42
CA LEU A 123 -9.98 -2.34 5.88
C LEU A 123 -8.54 -2.86 5.93
N GLY A 124 -8.18 -3.58 6.99
CA GLY A 124 -6.90 -4.28 7.09
C GLY A 124 -6.71 -5.32 5.97
N GLN A 125 -7.75 -6.10 5.66
CA GLN A 125 -7.71 -7.05 4.54
C GLN A 125 -7.49 -6.35 3.19
N VAL A 126 -8.21 -5.25 2.93
CA VAL A 126 -8.03 -4.45 1.72
C VAL A 126 -6.59 -3.91 1.61
N MET A 127 -6.06 -3.37 2.71
CA MET A 127 -4.67 -2.91 2.80
C MET A 127 -3.67 -4.04 2.50
N ALA A 128 -3.89 -5.22 3.08
CA ALA A 128 -3.03 -6.38 2.85
C ALA A 128 -3.07 -6.83 1.38
N VAL A 129 -4.25 -6.92 0.76
CA VAL A 129 -4.39 -7.27 -0.66
C VAL A 129 -3.67 -6.25 -1.56
N TYR A 130 -3.87 -4.96 -1.28
CA TYR A 130 -3.18 -3.89 -2.02
C TYR A 130 -1.66 -4.05 -1.94
N LEU A 131 -1.11 -4.15 -0.72
CA LEU A 131 0.34 -4.20 -0.50
C LEU A 131 1.00 -5.43 -1.10
N THR A 132 0.25 -6.53 -1.24
CA THR A 132 0.84 -7.80 -1.68
C THR A 132 0.63 -8.12 -3.15
N TYR A 133 -0.44 -7.62 -3.79
CA TYR A 133 -0.70 -7.86 -5.21
C TYR A 133 -0.52 -6.60 -6.05
N LEU A 134 -1.15 -5.50 -5.64
CA LEU A 134 -1.23 -4.30 -6.47
C LEU A 134 0.04 -3.45 -6.38
N GLN A 135 0.64 -3.31 -5.20
CA GLN A 135 1.84 -2.50 -5.01
C GLN A 135 3.04 -3.01 -5.82
N PRO A 136 3.42 -4.30 -5.78
CA PRO A 136 4.54 -4.80 -6.59
C PRO A 136 4.26 -4.69 -8.09
N PHE A 137 3.01 -4.94 -8.51
CA PHE A 137 2.62 -4.85 -9.91
C PHE A 137 2.60 -3.39 -10.41
N ARG A 138 2.18 -2.44 -9.58
CA ARG A 138 2.26 -1.01 -9.84
C ARG A 138 3.71 -0.57 -10.04
N GLU A 139 4.61 -0.99 -9.16
CA GLU A 139 6.04 -0.70 -9.27
C GLU A 139 6.62 -1.26 -10.56
N TYR A 140 6.27 -2.50 -10.93
CA TYR A 140 6.70 -3.12 -12.18
C TYR A 140 6.22 -2.34 -13.43
N LEU A 141 4.99 -1.84 -13.42
CA LEU A 141 4.41 -1.11 -14.56
C LEU A 141 4.87 0.35 -14.67
N ALA A 142 5.41 0.92 -13.60
CA ALA A 142 5.85 2.31 -13.54
C ALA A 142 7.29 2.53 -14.03
N VAL A 143 8.01 1.43 -14.34
CA VAL A 143 9.34 1.40 -14.99
C VAL A 143 9.17 1.37 -16.50
#